data_AF-A0A5K1BB26-F1
#
_entry.id   AF-A0A5K1BB26-F1
#
_cell.length_a   1.000
_cell.length_b   1.000
_cell.length_c   1.000
_cell.angle_alpha   90.00
_cell.angle_beta   90.00
_cell.angle_gamma   90.00
#
_symmetry.space_group_name_H-M   'P 1'
#
loop_
_entity.id
_entity.type
_entity.pdbx_description
1 polymer ?
#
loop_
_entity_poly.entity_id
_entity_poly.type
_entity_poly.pdbx_seq_one_letter_code
_entity_poly.pdbx_strand_id
1 'polypeptide(L)'
;MTNNNIILNHDFSGGLQFWRPNCCHGYVISKAPGCAEGVVSESGTSYAVASNRTQPWQGLEQDITSRISPHSSYTFFASVRVRGCHESRVQATLRLEQVGSSPTFAYIG
;
A
#
# COMPACT_ATOMS: atom_id res chain seq x y z
N MET A 1 -4.78 -7.36 22.88
CA MET A 1 -4.08 -8.15 21.85
C MET A 1 -3.17 -7.19 21.12
N THR A 2 -1.85 -7.31 21.26
CA THR A 2 -0.91 -6.40 20.60
C THR A 2 -0.96 -6.65 19.09
N ASN A 3 -1.38 -5.63 18.36
CA ASN A 3 -1.38 -5.65 16.90
C ASN A 3 0.10 -5.58 16.45
N ASN A 4 0.66 -6.72 16.03
CA ASN A 4 2.04 -6.82 15.58
C ASN A 4 2.25 -6.32 14.13
N ASN A 5 1.22 -5.70 13.53
CA ASN A 5 1.32 -5.15 12.19
C ASN A 5 2.08 -3.81 12.20
N ILE A 6 3.17 -3.74 11.44
CA ILE A 6 3.97 -2.51 11.27
C ILE A 6 3.32 -1.52 10.28
N ILE A 7 2.39 -1.99 9.44
CA ILE A 7 1.65 -1.17 8.49
C ILE A 7 0.43 -0.58 9.20
N LEU A 8 0.42 0.75 9.33
CA LEU A 8 -0.73 1.46 9.89
C LEU A 8 -1.81 1.66 8.85
N ASN A 9 -3.07 1.73 9.33
CA ASN A 9 -4.25 1.99 8.51
C ASN A 9 -4.28 1.11 7.24
N HIS A 10 -3.98 -0.18 7.42
CA HIS A 10 -3.88 -1.17 6.33
C HIS A 10 -5.25 -1.56 5.75
N ASP A 11 -6.32 -1.27 6.50
CA ASP A 11 -7.73 -1.45 6.11
C ASP A 11 -8.33 -0.19 5.46
N PHE A 12 -7.57 0.91 5.43
CA PHE A 12 -7.98 2.20 4.89
C PHE A 12 -9.23 2.82 5.54
N SER A 13 -9.59 2.40 6.76
CA SER A 13 -10.73 2.95 7.49
C SER A 13 -10.53 4.42 7.88
N GLY A 14 -9.28 4.84 8.09
CA GLY A 14 -8.85 6.23 8.28
C GLY A 14 -8.55 6.97 6.97
N GLY A 15 -9.06 6.51 5.83
CA GLY A 15 -8.71 7.07 4.52
C GLY A 15 -7.25 6.76 4.15
N LEU A 16 -6.52 7.76 3.65
CA LEU A 16 -5.08 7.63 3.34
C LEU A 16 -4.16 8.01 4.52
N GLN A 17 -4.65 8.04 5.75
CA GLN A 17 -3.78 8.32 6.90
C GLN A 17 -2.57 7.37 6.89
N PHE A 18 -1.37 7.92 7.06
CA PHE A 18 -0.06 7.25 6.96
C PHE A 18 0.37 6.76 5.56
N TRP A 19 -0.53 6.76 4.58
CA TRP A 19 -0.23 6.43 3.20
C TRP A 19 -0.04 7.69 2.36
N ARG A 20 0.90 7.65 1.43
CA ARG A 20 1.18 8.75 0.52
C ARG A 20 1.14 8.25 -0.93
N PRO A 21 0.40 8.92 -1.81
CA PRO A 21 0.52 8.70 -3.24
C PRO A 21 1.89 9.20 -3.72
N ASN A 22 2.68 8.33 -4.32
CA ASN A 22 3.95 8.67 -4.93
C ASN A 22 3.75 8.94 -6.42
N CYS A 23 3.74 10.22 -6.78
CA CYS A 23 3.53 10.73 -8.15
C CYS A 23 2.33 10.10 -8.88
N CYS A 24 1.26 9.78 -8.16
CA CYS A 24 0.00 9.28 -8.71
C CYS A 24 -1.18 9.88 -7.94
N HIS A 25 -2.40 9.63 -8.41
CA HIS A 25 -3.60 10.00 -7.67
C HIS A 25 -4.02 8.84 -6.75
N GLY A 26 -3.96 9.06 -5.44
CA GLY A 26 -4.49 8.15 -4.44
C GLY A 26 -5.77 8.66 -3.82
N TYR A 27 -6.76 7.79 -3.66
CA TYR A 27 -7.98 8.05 -2.90
C TYR A 27 -8.52 6.75 -2.30
N VAL A 28 -9.49 6.85 -1.38
CA VAL A 28 -10.13 5.68 -0.74
C VAL A 28 -11.57 5.57 -1.19
N ILE A 29 -12.00 4.33 -1.43
CA ILE A 29 -13.40 3.98 -1.61
C ILE A 29 -13.84 3.21 -0.39
N SER A 30 -14.85 3.73 0.31
CA SER A 30 -15.51 3.07 1.45
C SER A 30 -16.91 2.64 1.03
N LYS A 31 -17.24 1.34 1.20
CA LYS A 31 -18.60 0.85 0.99
C LYS A 31 -19.48 1.18 2.19
N ALA A 32 -20.70 1.65 1.90
CA ALA A 32 -21.76 1.73 2.90
C ALA A 32 -22.25 0.31 3.27
N PRO A 33 -22.68 0.07 4.52
CA PRO A 33 -23.32 -1.19 4.89
C PRO A 33 -24.52 -1.48 3.99
N GLY A 34 -24.58 -2.66 3.38
CA GLY A 34 -25.71 -3.09 2.53
C GLY A 34 -25.50 -2.93 1.00
N CYS A 35 -24.40 -2.31 0.55
CA CYS A 35 -24.05 -2.28 -0.87
C CYS A 35 -23.35 -3.58 -1.30
N ALA A 36 -24.15 -4.62 -1.52
CA ALA A 36 -23.71 -5.87 -2.13
C ALA A 36 -23.59 -5.68 -3.66
N GLU A 37 -22.52 -5.03 -4.13
CA GLU A 37 -21.88 -5.33 -5.43
C GLU A 37 -20.55 -4.55 -5.57
N GLY A 38 -19.50 -5.20 -6.09
CA GLY A 38 -18.17 -4.61 -6.34
C GLY A 38 -17.02 -5.14 -5.45
N VAL A 39 -15.81 -4.57 -5.59
CA VAL A 39 -14.59 -4.95 -4.84
C VAL A 39 -14.85 -4.92 -3.33
N VAL A 40 -14.66 -6.05 -2.64
CA VAL A 40 -14.68 -6.14 -1.18
C VAL A 40 -13.23 -6.37 -0.75
N SER A 41 -12.70 -5.53 0.14
CA SER A 41 -11.40 -5.79 0.76
C SER A 41 -11.55 -6.99 1.69
N GLU A 42 -10.56 -7.90 1.72
CA GLU A 42 -10.56 -9.02 2.67
C GLU A 42 -10.59 -8.53 4.13
N SER A 43 -10.06 -7.33 4.40
CA SER A 43 -9.98 -6.74 5.74
C SER A 43 -11.12 -5.77 6.09
N GLY A 44 -12.02 -5.43 5.15
CA GLY A 44 -13.11 -4.51 5.48
C GLY A 44 -13.90 -3.91 4.30
N THR A 45 -14.61 -2.81 4.60
CA THR A 45 -15.47 -2.10 3.64
C THR A 45 -14.71 -1.10 2.77
N SER A 46 -13.45 -0.80 3.09
CA SER A 46 -12.64 0.24 2.44
C SER A 46 -11.41 -0.32 1.73
N TYR A 47 -11.01 0.33 0.63
CA TYR A 47 -9.76 0.06 -0.08
C TYR A 47 -9.21 1.33 -0.71
N ALA A 48 -7.89 1.42 -0.82
CA ALA A 48 -7.25 2.50 -1.55
C ALA A 48 -7.14 2.21 -3.05
N VAL A 49 -7.26 3.26 -3.85
CA VAL A 49 -7.08 3.24 -5.29
C VAL A 49 -5.90 4.12 -5.65
N ALA A 50 -4.90 3.56 -6.32
CA ALA A 50 -3.85 4.30 -7.00
C ALA A 50 -4.17 4.38 -8.50
N SER A 51 -4.35 5.59 -9.00
CA SER A 51 -4.78 5.90 -10.37
C SER A 51 -3.89 6.95 -11.01
N ASN A 52 -4.09 7.22 -12.30
CA ASN A 52 -3.28 8.15 -13.09
C ASN A 52 -1.77 7.87 -12.98
N ARG A 53 -1.41 6.58 -12.96
CA ARG A 53 -0.02 6.13 -13.01
C ARG A 53 0.46 6.15 -14.46
N THR A 54 1.60 6.79 -14.70
CA THR A 54 2.30 6.84 -15.98
C THR A 54 3.65 6.11 -15.94
N GLN A 55 4.11 5.70 -14.76
CA GLN A 55 5.37 5.00 -14.56
C GLN A 55 5.20 3.80 -13.61
N PRO A 56 5.98 2.71 -13.78
CA PRO A 56 5.80 1.47 -13.00
C PRO A 56 6.09 1.64 -11.52
N TRP A 57 6.96 2.59 -11.14
CA TRP A 57 7.34 2.87 -9.75
C TRP A 57 6.33 3.73 -8.97
N GLN A 58 5.36 4.34 -9.66
CA GLN A 58 4.33 5.14 -9.00
C GLN A 58 3.35 4.24 -8.25
N GLY A 59 2.86 4.67 -7.09
CA GLY A 59 1.98 3.86 -6.26
C GLY A 59 1.67 4.50 -4.91
N LEU A 60 1.26 3.69 -3.93
CA LEU A 60 1.09 4.09 -2.54
C LEU A 60 2.32 3.66 -1.74
N GLU A 61 2.83 4.56 -0.91
CA GLU A 61 3.94 4.29 -0.01
C GLU A 61 3.60 4.69 1.43
N GLN A 62 4.22 4.02 2.40
CA GLN A 62 4.13 4.35 3.82
C GLN A 62 5.53 4.29 4.42
N ASP A 63 5.88 5.31 5.20
CA ASP A 63 7.12 5.29 5.98
C ASP A 63 6.94 4.35 7.19
N ILE A 64 7.78 3.31 7.22
CA ILE A 64 7.83 2.29 8.25
C ILE A 64 9.13 2.32 9.06
N THR A 65 10.00 3.31 8.83
CA THR A 65 11.38 3.35 9.36
C THR A 65 11.42 3.20 10.89
N SER A 66 10.51 3.87 11.59
CA SER A 66 10.41 3.82 13.06
C SER A 66 9.75 2.55 13.62
N ARG A 67 9.26 1.66 12.74
CA ARG A 67 8.51 0.44 13.11
C ARG A 67 9.23 -0.84 12.72
N ILE A 68 10.37 -0.73 12.06
CA ILE A 68 11.24 -1.86 11.75
C ILE A 68 12.48 -1.84 12.66
N SER A 69 13.00 -3.01 12.93
CA SER A 69 14.21 -3.24 13.71
C SER A 69 15.25 -3.95 12.86
N PRO A 70 16.53 -3.54 12.93
CA PRO A 70 17.61 -4.27 12.28
C PRO A 70 17.62 -5.75 12.70
N HIS A 71 18.06 -6.63 11.78
CA HIS A 71 18.16 -8.08 12.01
C HIS A 71 16.84 -8.78 12.36
N SER A 72 15.70 -8.15 12.05
CA SER A 72 14.37 -8.73 12.24
C SER A 72 13.75 -9.14 10.90
N SER A 73 13.04 -10.25 10.89
CA SER A 73 12.30 -10.73 9.72
C SER A 73 10.87 -10.23 9.74
N TYR A 74 10.41 -9.71 8.60
CA TYR A 74 9.05 -9.23 8.40
C TYR A 74 8.40 -9.95 7.23
N THR A 75 7.11 -10.24 7.36
CA THR A 75 6.32 -10.81 6.27
C THR A 75 5.31 -9.77 5.80
N PHE A 76 5.25 -9.56 4.49
CA PHE A 76 4.34 -8.62 3.86
C PHE A 76 3.28 -9.35 3.05
N PHE A 77 2.02 -8.93 3.21
CA PHE A 77 0.89 -9.43 2.43
C PHE A 77 0.06 -8.24 1.97
N ALA A 78 -0.43 -8.30 0.75
CA ALA A 78 -1.36 -7.31 0.21
C ALA A 78 -2.33 -7.97 -0.76
N SER A 79 -3.60 -7.60 -0.64
CA SER A 79 -4.66 -8.04 -1.54
C SER A 79 -4.91 -6.93 -2.56
N VAL A 80 -4.67 -7.22 -3.83
CA VAL A 80 -4.64 -6.21 -4.90
C VAL A 80 -5.58 -6.60 -6.03
N ARG A 81 -6.19 -5.59 -6.66
CA ARG A 81 -6.98 -5.74 -7.87
C ARG A 81 -6.56 -4.68 -8.87
N VAL A 82 -6.30 -5.10 -10.11
CA VAL A 82 -6.03 -4.20 -11.23
C VAL A 82 -7.29 -4.11 -12.09
N ARG A 83 -7.65 -2.90 -12.51
CA ARG A 83 -8.78 -2.66 -13.41
C ARG A 83 -8.26 -2.22 -14.77
N GLY A 84 -8.86 -2.74 -15.84
CA GLY A 84 -8.56 -2.29 -17.22
C GLY A 84 -7.33 -2.94 -17.85
N CYS A 85 -6.79 -4.01 -17.25
CA CYS A 85 -5.69 -4.77 -17.83
C CYS A 85 -5.92 -6.27 -17.62
N HIS A 86 -5.59 -7.08 -18.64
CA HIS A 86 -5.74 -8.54 -18.59
C HIS A 86 -4.61 -9.21 -17.80
N GLU A 87 -3.38 -8.71 -17.91
CA GLU A 87 -2.22 -9.18 -17.17
C GLU A 87 -1.44 -8.00 -16.62
N SER A 88 -1.09 -8.05 -15.34
CA SER A 88 -0.35 -6.98 -14.69
C SER A 88 0.56 -7.53 -13.62
N ARG A 89 1.80 -7.03 -13.61
CA ARG A 89 2.74 -7.32 -12.55
C ARG A 89 2.56 -6.30 -11.43
N VAL A 90 2.22 -6.78 -10.25
CA VAL A 90 2.23 -5.98 -9.02
C VAL A 90 3.54 -6.25 -8.29
N GLN A 91 4.18 -5.20 -7.79
CA GLN A 91 5.46 -5.29 -7.09
C GLN A 91 5.37 -4.52 -5.78
N ALA A 92 5.91 -5.10 -4.71
CA ALA A 92 6.19 -4.41 -3.47
C ALA A 92 7.69 -4.08 -3.41
N THR A 93 8.03 -2.87 -2.96
CA THR A 93 9.42 -2.43 -2.86
C THR A 93 9.66 -1.71 -1.54
N LEU A 94 10.86 -1.89 -0.98
CA LEU A 94 11.38 -1.03 0.08
C LEU A 94 12.18 0.09 -0.58
N ARG A 95 11.81 1.33 -0.27
CA ARG A 95 12.59 2.52 -0.61
C ARG A 95 13.53 2.82 0.54
N LEU A 96 14.83 2.78 0.28
CA LEU A 96 15.87 3.11 1.25
C LEU A 96 16.41 4.50 0.93
N GLU A 97 16.29 5.40 1.90
CA GLU A 97 16.83 6.74 1.82
C GLU A 97 18.06 6.85 2.71
N GLN A 98 19.17 7.30 2.14
CA GLN A 98 20.41 7.57 2.84
C GLN A 98 20.75 9.05 2.67
N VAL A 99 21.24 9.67 3.74
CA VAL A 99 21.61 11.08 3.72
C VAL A 99 22.69 11.31 2.67
N GLY A 100 22.42 12.22 1.73
CA GLY A 100 23.36 12.59 0.66
C GLY A 100 23.36 11.69 -0.57
N SER A 101 22.47 10.69 -0.65
CA SER A 101 22.38 9.77 -1.78
C SER A 101 20.97 9.75 -2.38
N SER A 102 20.89 9.35 -3.65
CA SER A 102 19.60 9.04 -4.28
C SER A 102 18.94 7.83 -3.60
N PRO A 103 17.60 7.79 -3.49
CA PRO A 103 16.91 6.64 -2.96
C PRO A 103 17.22 5.37 -3.76
N THR A 104 17.37 4.26 -3.05
CA THR A 104 17.51 2.93 -3.64
C THR A 104 16.26 2.10 -3.37
N PHE A 105 15.98 1.13 -4.24
CA PHE A 105 14.77 0.31 -4.16
C PHE A 105 15.15 -1.16 -4.10
N ALA A 106 14.65 -1.86 -3.08
CA ALA A 106 14.79 -3.31 -2.92
C ALA A 106 13.44 -3.99 -3.18
N TYR A 107 13.43 -5.05 -3.99
CA TYR A 107 12.23 -5.83 -4.26
C TYR A 107 11.89 -6.72 -3.07
N ILE A 108 10.61 -6.73 -2.70
CA ILE A 108 10.05 -7.62 -1.67
C ILE A 108 9.33 -8.74 -2.41
N GLY A 109 10.09 -9.72 -2.92
CA GLY A 109 9.58 -10.84 -3.72
C GLY A 109 9.53 -10.59 -5.22
#